data_AF-A0AAE3IN92-F1
#
_entry.id   AF-A0AAE3IN92-F1
#
_cell.length_a   1.000
_cell.length_b   1.000
_cell.length_c   1.000
_cell.angle_alpha   90.00
_cell.angle_beta   90.00
_cell.angle_gamma   90.00
#
_symmetry.space_group_name_H-M   'P 1'
#
loop_
_entity.id
_entity.type
_entity.pdbx_description
1 polymer ?
#
loop_
_entity_poly.entity_id
_entity_poly.type
_entity_poly.pdbx_seq_one_letter_code
_entity_poly.pdbx_strand_id
1 'polypeptide(L)'
;MRIKPFRNLIFTTISFCLLSCGNNTTAEDENVHSSTEMMLNSFALSEISPELDGCSCLFAQDSSEYNESNYIFSANYDSIAFAKIDGVMTRLMLKNKKQENKKSEMLYENEDYKLQVEQYEGEKSGYESVHYSGTIHISEKHTKRKIKSPFFGECGC
;
A
#
# COMPACT_ATOMS: atom_id res chain seq x y z
N MET A 1 6.32 -0.76 71.97
CA MET A 1 5.98 0.69 71.92
C MET A 1 5.82 1.03 70.44
N ARG A 2 4.69 1.38 69.81
CA ARG A 2 3.27 1.65 70.11
C ARG A 2 2.45 0.92 69.01
N ILE A 3 1.44 0.11 69.31
CA ILE A 3 -0.01 0.43 69.39
C ILE A 3 -0.67 0.80 68.05
N LYS A 4 -1.28 -0.24 67.46
CA LYS A 4 -2.59 -0.41 66.81
C LYS A 4 -3.00 0.29 65.49
N PRO A 5 -3.80 -0.43 64.66
CA PRO A 5 -4.36 -0.01 63.38
C PRO A 5 -5.72 0.71 63.55
N PHE A 6 -6.13 1.48 62.55
CA PHE A 6 -7.48 2.02 62.47
C PHE A 6 -8.27 1.38 61.32
N ARG A 7 -9.31 0.68 61.75
CA ARG A 7 -10.44 0.13 61.01
C ARG A 7 -11.45 1.25 60.70
N ASN A 8 -12.48 0.89 59.91
CA ASN A 8 -13.81 1.53 59.82
C ASN A 8 -13.92 2.74 58.86
N LEU A 9 -14.99 2.98 58.07
CA LEU A 9 -16.31 2.36 57.90
C LEU A 9 -17.09 3.19 56.84
N ILE A 10 -17.72 2.51 55.86
CA ILE A 10 -19.04 2.76 55.19
C ILE A 10 -19.37 4.18 54.63
N PHE A 11 -19.78 4.27 53.35
CA PHE A 11 -21.17 4.58 52.94
C PHE A 11 -21.36 4.54 51.41
N THR A 12 -22.21 3.60 51.01
CA THR A 12 -22.92 3.49 49.73
C THR A 12 -23.78 4.70 49.44
N THR A 13 -23.80 5.18 48.20
CA THR A 13 -25.05 5.64 47.54
C THR A 13 -25.00 5.36 46.04
N ILE A 14 -25.83 4.40 45.65
CA ILE A 14 -26.32 4.14 44.30
C ILE A 14 -27.06 5.39 43.83
N SER A 15 -26.64 6.00 42.72
CA SER A 15 -27.47 6.95 41.98
C SER A 15 -27.91 6.31 40.68
N PHE A 16 -29.07 5.68 40.79
CA PHE A 16 -29.92 5.22 39.70
C PHE A 16 -30.56 6.46 39.06
N CYS A 17 -30.22 6.78 37.82
CA CYS A 17 -31.06 7.62 36.98
C CYS A 17 -31.55 6.80 35.79
N LEU A 18 -32.68 6.12 36.01
CA LEU A 18 -33.61 5.75 34.94
C LEU A 18 -34.63 6.87 34.77
N LEU A 19 -34.87 7.27 33.52
CA LEU A 19 -36.08 7.90 32.95
C LEU A 19 -35.77 8.11 31.45
N SER A 20 -36.00 7.13 30.56
CA SER A 20 -37.25 6.59 29.99
C SER A 20 -37.70 7.29 28.70
N CYS A 21 -37.63 6.51 27.62
CA CYS A 21 -38.46 6.42 26.40
C CYS A 21 -38.73 7.63 25.50
N GLY A 22 -38.23 7.52 24.27
CA GLY A 22 -38.91 7.95 23.05
C GLY A 22 -38.57 6.97 21.92
N ASN A 23 -39.51 6.10 21.56
CA ASN A 23 -39.42 5.24 20.38
C ASN A 23 -39.20 6.09 19.13
N ASN A 24 -38.22 5.71 18.30
CA ASN A 24 -38.43 5.59 16.88
C ASN A 24 -37.47 4.54 16.32
N THR A 25 -38.07 3.58 15.65
CA THR A 25 -37.45 2.59 14.79
C THR A 25 -36.51 3.25 13.80
N THR A 26 -35.24 2.89 13.85
CA THR A 26 -34.44 2.60 12.66
C THR A 26 -33.44 1.54 13.06
N ALA A 27 -33.67 0.34 12.55
CA ALA A 27 -32.60 -0.62 12.34
C ALA A 27 -31.62 0.05 11.37
N GLU A 28 -30.53 0.60 11.90
CA GLU A 28 -29.31 0.72 11.12
C GLU A 28 -28.62 -0.62 11.21
N ASP A 29 -29.03 -1.46 10.26
CA ASP A 29 -28.21 -2.52 9.68
C ASP A 29 -26.82 -1.93 9.42
N GLU A 30 -25.88 -2.14 10.36
CA GLU A 30 -24.46 -2.11 10.03
C GLU A 30 -24.19 -3.29 9.09
N ASN A 31 -24.57 -3.07 7.85
CA ASN A 31 -24.18 -3.83 6.71
C ASN A 31 -22.67 -3.58 6.54
N VAL A 32 -21.86 -4.29 7.32
CA VAL A 32 -20.43 -4.45 7.08
C VAL A 32 -20.28 -5.30 5.82
N HIS A 33 -20.66 -4.71 4.68
CA HIS A 33 -20.07 -5.06 3.41
C HIS A 33 -18.70 -4.39 3.37
N SER A 34 -17.76 -4.90 4.19
CA SER A 34 -16.34 -4.68 3.96
C SER A 34 -16.00 -5.46 2.69
N SER A 35 -16.33 -4.88 1.55
CA SER A 35 -15.57 -5.13 0.32
C SER A 35 -14.18 -4.62 0.64
N THR A 36 -13.30 -5.49 1.14
CA THR A 36 -11.92 -5.15 1.48
C THR A 36 -11.25 -4.64 0.21
N GLU A 37 -11.20 -3.32 0.07
CA GLU A 37 -10.56 -2.64 -1.04
C GLU A 37 -9.10 -3.12 -1.09
N MET A 38 -8.64 -3.46 -2.29
CA MET A 38 -7.24 -3.87 -2.47
C MET A 38 -6.34 -2.68 -2.16
N MET A 39 -5.35 -2.87 -1.32
CA MET A 39 -4.41 -1.84 -0.92
C MET A 39 -3.05 -2.06 -1.58
N LEU A 40 -2.47 -0.97 -2.07
CA LEU A 40 -1.08 -0.91 -2.49
C LEU A 40 -0.31 -0.16 -1.41
N ASN A 41 0.51 -0.89 -0.66
CA ASN A 41 1.25 -0.36 0.47
C ASN A 41 2.63 0.10 0.04
N SER A 42 3.16 1.10 0.76
CA SER A 42 4.56 1.46 0.67
C SER A 42 5.45 0.42 1.37
N PHE A 43 6.71 0.37 0.95
CA PHE A 43 7.77 -0.45 1.51
C PHE A 43 9.11 0.29 1.43
N ALA A 44 10.01 -0.04 2.35
CA ALA A 44 11.38 0.45 2.33
C ALA A 44 12.28 -0.41 1.43
N LEU A 45 13.37 0.17 0.92
CA LEU A 45 14.36 -0.56 0.11
C LEU A 45 14.94 -1.79 0.83
N SER A 46 15.03 -1.76 2.16
CA SER A 46 15.50 -2.91 2.96
C SER A 46 14.55 -4.12 2.95
N GLU A 47 13.29 -3.94 2.54
CA GLU A 47 12.30 -5.03 2.45
C GLU A 47 12.42 -5.83 1.15
N ILE A 48 13.15 -5.34 0.16
CA ILE A 48 13.36 -5.99 -1.14
C ILE A 48 14.77 -6.60 -1.21
N SER A 49 14.83 -7.84 -1.70
CA SER A 49 16.02 -8.71 -1.78
C SER A 49 17.10 -8.16 -2.74
N PRO A 50 18.38 -8.59 -2.63
CA PRO A 50 19.42 -8.31 -3.64
C PRO A 50 19.11 -8.81 -5.07
N GLU A 51 17.95 -9.41 -5.33
CA GLU A 51 17.47 -9.73 -6.70
C GLU A 51 17.38 -8.51 -7.64
N LEU A 52 17.47 -7.30 -7.10
CA LEU A 52 17.52 -6.05 -7.84
C LEU A 52 18.97 -5.53 -8.09
N ASP A 53 20.00 -6.32 -7.79
CA ASP A 53 21.40 -5.94 -8.10
C ASP A 53 21.57 -5.60 -9.58
N GLY A 54 21.97 -4.35 -9.85
CA GLY A 54 22.15 -3.79 -11.19
C GLY A 54 21.09 -2.74 -11.56
N CYS A 55 20.74 -2.67 -12.84
CA CYS A 55 19.77 -1.71 -13.38
C CYS A 55 18.40 -1.90 -12.74
N SER A 56 17.99 -0.94 -11.92
CA SER A 56 16.75 -1.03 -11.15
C SER A 56 15.96 0.26 -11.24
N CYS A 57 14.66 0.11 -11.04
CA CYS A 57 13.71 1.19 -10.97
C CYS A 57 13.01 1.16 -9.63
N LEU A 58 12.98 2.30 -8.94
CA LEU A 58 12.28 2.50 -7.68
C LEU A 58 11.19 3.55 -7.88
N PHE A 59 9.96 3.22 -7.50
CA PHE A 59 8.81 4.08 -7.71
C PHE A 59 8.00 4.23 -6.44
N ALA A 60 7.68 5.48 -6.12
CA ALA A 60 6.78 5.87 -5.04
C ALA A 60 5.49 6.45 -5.62
N GLN A 61 4.50 6.75 -4.78
CA GLN A 61 3.22 7.29 -5.24
C GLN A 61 3.38 8.68 -5.91
N ASP A 62 4.27 9.50 -5.36
CA ASP A 62 4.66 10.80 -5.90
C ASP A 62 6.12 11.15 -5.52
N SER A 63 6.55 12.36 -5.86
CA SER A 63 7.92 12.81 -5.59
C SER A 63 8.22 13.05 -4.11
N SER A 64 7.22 13.36 -3.28
CA SER A 64 7.39 13.51 -1.84
C SER A 64 7.69 12.16 -1.22
N GLU A 65 6.84 11.17 -1.50
CA GLU A 65 7.00 9.79 -1.03
C GLU A 65 8.32 9.18 -1.54
N TYR A 66 8.73 9.51 -2.76
CA TYR A 66 10.02 9.09 -3.32
C TYR A 66 11.20 9.60 -2.49
N ASN A 67 11.19 10.88 -2.10
CA ASN A 67 12.23 11.48 -1.28
C ASN A 67 12.26 10.91 0.14
N GLU A 68 11.12 10.44 0.64
CA GLU A 68 10.99 9.74 1.92
C GLU A 68 11.34 8.24 1.82
N SER A 69 11.69 7.75 0.63
CA SER A 69 11.98 6.33 0.36
C SER A 69 10.81 5.39 0.64
N ASN A 70 9.58 5.88 0.45
CA ASN A 70 8.35 5.12 0.58
C ASN A 70 7.90 4.59 -0.79
N TYR A 71 8.45 3.45 -1.19
CA TYR A 71 8.22 2.88 -2.52
C TYR A 71 6.98 2.02 -2.56
N ILE A 72 6.23 2.08 -3.65
CA ILE A 72 5.03 1.24 -3.89
C ILE A 72 5.29 0.15 -4.93
N PHE A 73 6.35 0.32 -5.72
CA PHE A 73 6.67 -0.55 -6.85
C PHE A 73 8.17 -0.47 -7.15
N SER A 74 8.77 -1.61 -7.42
CA SER A 74 10.16 -1.71 -7.87
C SER A 74 10.25 -2.72 -8.99
N ALA A 75 11.14 -2.50 -9.95
CA ALA A 75 11.37 -3.44 -11.04
C ALA A 75 12.83 -3.45 -11.48
N ASN A 76 13.33 -4.61 -11.91
CA ASN A 76 14.46 -4.64 -12.82
C ASN A 76 13.88 -4.63 -14.25
N TYR A 77 14.46 -3.82 -15.14
CA TYR A 77 13.86 -3.46 -16.44
C TYR A 77 13.39 -4.62 -17.32
N ASP A 78 13.93 -5.82 -17.09
CA ASP A 78 13.85 -6.95 -18.00
C ASP A 78 13.22 -8.22 -17.42
N SER A 79 12.89 -8.29 -16.12
CA SER A 79 12.43 -9.59 -15.58
C SER A 79 11.39 -9.55 -14.46
N ILE A 80 11.65 -8.85 -13.36
CA ILE A 80 10.97 -9.04 -12.08
C ILE A 80 10.51 -7.68 -11.57
N ALA A 81 9.30 -7.66 -11.04
CA ALA A 81 8.79 -6.54 -10.25
C ALA A 81 8.33 -6.99 -8.87
N PHE A 82 8.40 -6.05 -7.93
CA PHE A 82 7.93 -6.17 -6.56
C PHE A 82 6.93 -5.07 -6.24
N ALA A 83 5.82 -5.45 -5.60
CA ALA A 83 4.81 -4.54 -5.08
C ALA A 83 4.24 -5.11 -3.78
N LYS A 84 3.96 -4.28 -2.79
CA LYS A 84 3.35 -4.73 -1.53
C LYS A 84 1.84 -4.58 -1.62
N ILE A 85 1.14 -5.69 -1.86
CA ILE A 85 -0.31 -5.74 -2.08
C ILE A 85 -0.95 -6.36 -0.84
N ASP A 86 -1.92 -5.66 -0.25
CA ASP A 86 -2.58 -6.07 1.01
C ASP A 86 -1.57 -6.45 2.12
N GLY A 87 -0.48 -5.69 2.22
CA GLY A 87 0.61 -5.90 3.17
C GLY A 87 1.62 -6.98 2.79
N VAL A 88 1.39 -7.74 1.72
CA VAL A 88 2.25 -8.86 1.29
C VAL A 88 3.15 -8.43 0.14
N MET A 89 4.48 -8.60 0.33
CA MET A 89 5.45 -8.36 -0.73
C MET A 89 5.25 -9.39 -1.85
N THR A 90 4.77 -8.91 -3.00
CA THR A 90 4.36 -9.73 -4.13
C THR A 90 5.38 -9.60 -5.25
N ARG A 91 5.92 -10.74 -5.68
CA ARG A 91 6.83 -10.86 -6.81
C ARG A 91 6.06 -11.16 -8.09
N LEU A 92 6.32 -10.42 -9.15
CA LEU A 92 5.69 -10.57 -10.46
C LEU A 92 6.73 -10.68 -11.58
N MET A 93 6.42 -11.46 -12.61
CA MET A 93 7.31 -11.66 -13.76
C MET A 93 6.84 -10.84 -14.96
N LEU A 94 7.75 -10.16 -15.65
CA LEU A 94 7.46 -9.47 -16.90
C LEU A 94 6.95 -10.48 -17.94
N LYS A 95 5.80 -10.16 -18.55
CA LYS A 95 5.16 -10.93 -19.61
C LYS A 95 5.19 -10.21 -20.94
N ASN A 96 5.10 -8.89 -20.91
CA ASN A 96 5.08 -8.07 -22.12
C ASN A 96 5.64 -6.67 -21.83
N LYS A 97 6.33 -6.11 -22.80
CA LYS A 97 6.87 -4.75 -22.78
C LYS A 97 6.69 -4.16 -24.17
N LYS A 98 6.07 -2.99 -24.23
CA LYS A 98 5.97 -2.16 -25.43
C LYS A 98 6.59 -0.81 -25.12
N GLN A 99 7.36 -0.28 -26.06
CA GLN A 99 7.98 1.03 -25.93
C GLN A 99 7.81 1.80 -27.23
N GLU A 100 7.26 2.99 -27.13
CA GLU A 100 7.04 3.91 -28.23
C GLU A 100 7.46 5.32 -27.78
N ASN A 101 8.56 5.81 -28.34
CA ASN A 101 9.18 7.07 -27.93
C ASN A 101 9.42 7.10 -26.40
N LYS A 102 8.88 8.10 -25.72
CA LYS A 102 8.94 8.30 -24.27
C LYS A 102 7.84 7.57 -23.50
N LYS A 103 6.99 6.78 -24.14
CA LYS A 103 5.95 5.98 -23.46
C LYS A 103 6.36 4.52 -23.45
N SER A 104 6.17 3.84 -22.33
CA SER A 104 6.22 2.38 -22.29
C SER A 104 5.07 1.78 -21.50
N GLU A 105 4.65 0.60 -21.94
CA GLU A 105 3.60 -0.21 -21.35
C GLU A 105 4.20 -1.57 -20.98
N MET A 106 4.16 -1.93 -19.71
CA MET A 106 4.67 -3.20 -19.22
C MET A 106 3.56 -3.99 -18.55
N LEU A 107 3.60 -5.30 -18.73
CA LEU A 107 2.69 -6.24 -18.10
C LEU A 107 3.51 -7.21 -17.27
N TYR A 108 3.29 -7.20 -15.96
CA TYR A 108 3.83 -8.16 -15.00
C TYR A 108 2.70 -9.06 -14.47
N GLU A 109 3.01 -10.33 -14.23
CA GLU A 109 2.01 -11.30 -13.81
C GLU A 109 2.63 -12.41 -12.96
N ASN A 110 1.88 -12.87 -11.95
CA ASN A 110 2.13 -14.11 -11.21
C ASN A 110 0.84 -14.96 -11.20
N GLU A 111 0.65 -15.90 -10.27
CA GLU A 111 -0.56 -16.73 -10.23
C GLU A 111 -1.81 -15.89 -9.91
N ASP A 112 -1.71 -15.00 -8.92
CA ASP A 112 -2.85 -14.30 -8.33
C ASP A 112 -3.13 -12.92 -8.94
N TYR A 113 -2.10 -12.24 -9.45
CA TYR A 113 -2.16 -10.82 -9.82
C TYR A 113 -1.67 -10.56 -11.24
N LYS A 114 -2.26 -9.53 -11.83
CA LYS A 114 -1.83 -8.89 -13.07
C LYS A 114 -1.56 -7.42 -12.79
N LEU A 115 -0.35 -6.95 -13.06
CA LEU A 115 0.10 -5.57 -12.87
C LEU A 115 0.47 -4.97 -14.22
N GLN A 116 -0.23 -3.91 -14.61
CA GLN A 116 0.06 -3.14 -15.82
C GLN A 116 0.67 -1.80 -15.41
N VAL A 117 1.79 -1.44 -16.05
CA VAL A 117 2.47 -0.17 -15.84
C VAL A 117 2.39 0.60 -17.14
N GLU A 118 1.80 1.78 -17.11
CA GLU A 118 1.93 2.79 -18.15
C GLU A 118 2.88 3.86 -17.63
N GLN A 119 4.02 4.06 -18.28
CA GLN A 119 5.03 5.01 -17.83
C GLN A 119 5.49 5.95 -18.94
N TYR A 120 5.89 7.15 -18.53
CA TYR A 120 6.38 8.23 -19.35
C TYR A 120 7.76 8.64 -18.88
N GLU A 121 8.71 8.65 -19.80
CA GLU A 121 10.07 9.11 -19.57
C GLU A 121 10.08 10.63 -19.39
N GLY A 122 10.61 11.07 -18.25
CA GLY A 122 10.77 12.45 -17.88
C GLY A 122 12.13 13.02 -18.29
N GLU A 123 12.74 13.73 -17.36
CA GLU A 123 14.06 14.33 -17.50
C GLU A 123 15.15 13.37 -17.00
N LYS A 124 16.36 13.54 -17.51
CA LYS A 124 17.54 12.87 -16.95
C LYS A 124 17.76 13.39 -15.53
N SER A 125 17.93 12.47 -14.59
CA SER A 125 18.24 12.79 -13.19
C SER A 125 19.72 12.55 -12.86
N GLY A 126 20.44 11.81 -13.72
CA GLY A 126 21.87 11.54 -13.58
C GLY A 126 22.55 11.21 -14.91
N TYR A 127 23.78 10.68 -14.85
CA TYR A 127 24.52 10.23 -16.03
C TYR A 127 23.83 9.02 -16.70
N GLU A 128 23.42 8.05 -15.86
CA GLU A 128 22.73 6.82 -16.25
C GLU A 128 21.36 6.66 -15.55
N SER A 129 20.85 7.75 -14.96
CA SER A 129 19.53 7.80 -14.30
C SER A 129 18.53 8.68 -15.03
N VAL A 130 17.28 8.23 -15.07
CA VAL A 130 16.16 8.94 -15.69
C VAL A 130 14.92 8.88 -14.78
N HIS A 131 14.23 10.01 -14.66
CA HIS A 131 12.93 10.05 -13.97
C HIS A 131 11.82 9.50 -14.84
N TYR A 132 10.89 8.80 -14.22
CA TYR A 132 9.66 8.33 -14.84
C TYR A 132 8.46 8.70 -13.97
N SER A 133 7.33 8.88 -14.64
CA SER A 133 6.02 9.02 -14.01
C SER A 133 5.01 8.19 -14.76
N GLY A 134 3.90 7.86 -14.12
CA GLY A 134 2.93 7.00 -14.78
C GLY A 134 1.80 6.54 -13.89
N THR A 135 1.22 5.41 -14.26
CA THR A 135 0.17 4.77 -13.49
C THR A 135 0.35 3.26 -13.48
N ILE A 136 0.20 2.69 -12.28
CA ILE A 136 0.13 1.26 -12.04
C ILE A 136 -1.33 0.86 -11.94
N HIS A 137 -1.70 -0.22 -12.62
CA HIS A 137 -2.99 -0.88 -12.55
C HIS A 137 -2.79 -2.32 -12.10
N ILE A 138 -3.28 -2.67 -10.90
CA ILE A 138 -3.22 -4.04 -10.40
C ILE A 138 -4.63 -4.62 -10.42
N SER A 139 -4.72 -5.89 -10.82
CA SER A 139 -5.95 -6.66 -10.76
C SER A 139 -5.68 -8.06 -10.20
N GLU A 140 -6.51 -8.48 -9.25
CA GLU A 140 -6.50 -9.83 -8.70
C GLU A 140 -7.39 -10.73 -9.56
N LYS A 141 -6.85 -11.86 -9.99
CA LYS A 141 -7.50 -12.73 -10.99
C LYS A 141 -8.72 -13.46 -10.44
N HIS A 142 -8.69 -13.82 -9.15
CA HIS A 142 -9.74 -14.63 -8.51
C HIS A 142 -10.93 -13.79 -8.07
N THR A 143 -10.67 -12.63 -7.46
CA THR A 143 -11.70 -11.77 -6.84
C THR A 143 -12.16 -10.64 -7.77
N LYS A 144 -11.40 -10.37 -8.83
CA LYS A 144 -11.56 -9.19 -9.72
C LYS A 144 -11.37 -7.84 -9.01
N ARG A 145 -10.83 -7.81 -7.78
CA ARG A 145 -10.43 -6.56 -7.12
C ARG A 145 -9.37 -5.84 -7.96
N LYS A 146 -9.39 -4.51 -7.95
CA LYS A 146 -8.47 -3.67 -8.72
C LYS A 146 -8.05 -2.46 -7.91
N ILE A 147 -6.83 -2.01 -8.16
CA ILE A 147 -6.32 -0.72 -7.69
C ILE A 147 -5.60 -0.02 -8.84
N LYS A 148 -5.69 1.31 -8.84
CA LYS A 148 -4.97 2.20 -9.74
C LYS A 148 -4.22 3.22 -8.90
N SER A 149 -2.91 3.34 -9.07
CA SER A 149 -2.09 4.33 -8.36
C SER A 149 -1.20 5.09 -9.32
N PRO A 150 -1.12 6.43 -9.24
CA PRO A 150 -0.03 7.14 -9.88
C PRO A 150 1.30 6.70 -9.26
N PHE A 151 2.38 6.99 -9.98
CA PHE A 151 3.71 6.87 -9.42
C PHE A 151 4.66 7.91 -10.00
N PHE A 152 5.73 8.14 -9.25
CA PHE A 152 6.93 8.85 -9.67
C PHE A 152 8.16 8.08 -9.19
N GLY A 153 9.24 8.10 -9.95
CA GLY A 153 10.49 7.54 -9.48
C GLY A 153 11.60 7.61 -10.50
N GLU A 154 12.65 6.86 -10.22
CA GLU A 154 13.87 6.85 -11.00
C GLU A 154 14.20 5.42 -11.40
N CYS A 155 14.74 5.28 -12.61
CA CYS A 155 15.49 4.11 -12.97
C CYS A 155 16.94 4.49 -13.21
N GLY A 156 17.86 3.67 -12.70
CA GLY A 156 19.30 3.88 -12.83
C GLY A 156 20.05 2.57 -13.05
N CYS A 157 21.15 2.71 -13.78
CA CYS A 157 22.28 1.80 -13.86
C CYS A 157 23.53 2.63 -13.47
#